data_AF-A0A355U4D6-F1
#
_entry.id   AF-A0A355U4D6-F1
#
_cell.length_a   1.000
_cell.length_b   1.000
_cell.length_c   1.000
_cell.angle_alpha   90.00
_cell.angle_beta   90.00
_cell.angle_gamma   90.00
#
_symmetry.space_group_name_H-M   'P 1'
#
loop_
_entity.id
_entity.type
_entity.pdbx_description
1 polymer ?
#
loop_
_entity_poly.entity_id
_entity_poly.type
_entity_poly.pdbx_seq_one_letter_code
_entity_poly.pdbx_strand_id
1 'polypeptide(L)'
;GITSSDPENAFSSRIDLKKYSRGMGTNFLPGGLSSTSRFVRAAFTKYNSVCDKDEISSVNQFFHILDSVDQQRGCCELSSNKYEITIYSSCCNLDDGIYYYKTYNNHQINAVKLSNIDIEGEKMLSYALLDKENINYQK
;
A
#
# COMPACT_ATOMS: atom_id res chain seq x y z
N GLY A 1 3.41 -16.62 -17.01
CA GLY A 1 3.47 -15.23 -16.51
C GLY A 1 2.76 -15.15 -15.17
N ILE A 2 2.84 -14.01 -14.49
CA ILE A 2 2.11 -13.76 -13.23
C ILE A 2 0.70 -13.25 -13.59
N THR A 3 -0.33 -13.73 -12.90
CA THR A 3 -1.73 -13.33 -13.12
C THR A 3 -2.53 -13.37 -11.81
N SER A 4 -3.60 -12.57 -11.73
CA SER A 4 -4.57 -12.59 -10.63
C SER A 4 -5.54 -13.77 -10.69
N SER A 5 -5.63 -14.45 -11.84
CA SER A 5 -6.46 -15.63 -12.02
C SER A 5 -5.74 -16.91 -11.63
N ASP A 6 -6.50 -17.95 -11.27
CA ASP A 6 -5.92 -19.26 -11.04
C ASP A 6 -5.35 -19.85 -12.34
N PRO A 7 -4.28 -20.67 -12.25
CA PRO A 7 -3.74 -21.36 -13.40
C PRO A 7 -4.72 -22.44 -13.90
N GLU A 8 -4.74 -22.64 -15.21
CA GLU A 8 -5.36 -23.78 -15.87
C GLU A 8 -4.33 -24.91 -16.05
N ASN A 9 -4.80 -26.16 -16.10
CA ASN A 9 -3.93 -27.30 -16.30
C ASN A 9 -3.42 -27.36 -17.75
N ALA A 10 -2.16 -26.98 -17.95
CA ALA A 10 -1.48 -27.01 -19.24
C ALA A 10 -0.47 -28.16 -19.38
N PHE A 11 -0.37 -29.08 -18.41
CA PHE A 11 0.63 -30.14 -18.42
C PHE A 11 0.26 -31.29 -19.37
N SER A 12 -0.97 -31.81 -19.22
CA SER A 12 -1.51 -32.88 -20.07
C SER A 12 -3.01 -33.04 -19.83
N SER A 13 -3.79 -33.27 -20.88
CA SER A 13 -5.22 -33.60 -20.76
C SER A 13 -5.47 -34.98 -20.14
N ARG A 14 -4.43 -35.80 -19.97
CA ARG A 14 -4.52 -37.15 -19.38
C ARG A 14 -4.41 -37.17 -17.85
N ILE A 15 -3.99 -36.06 -17.24
CA ILE A 15 -3.74 -35.97 -15.80
C ILE A 15 -4.51 -34.76 -15.28
N ASP A 16 -5.45 -34.97 -14.35
CA ASP A 16 -6.20 -33.90 -13.71
C ASP A 16 -5.41 -33.30 -12.53
N LEU A 17 -4.64 -32.24 -12.79
CA LEU A 17 -3.94 -31.49 -11.75
C LEU A 17 -4.91 -30.51 -11.08
N LYS A 18 -5.29 -30.82 -9.84
CA LYS A 18 -6.17 -29.98 -9.04
C LYS A 18 -5.40 -28.85 -8.37
N LYS A 19 -6.05 -27.68 -8.28
CA LYS A 19 -5.58 -26.56 -7.48
C LYS A 19 -5.62 -26.94 -6.01
N TYR A 20 -4.52 -26.73 -5.29
CA TYR A 20 -4.46 -27.00 -3.85
C TYR A 20 -4.75 -25.74 -3.02
N SER A 21 -4.71 -24.55 -3.63
CA SER A 21 -4.93 -23.26 -2.97
C SER A 21 -5.51 -22.24 -3.94
N ARG A 22 -5.85 -21.06 -3.41
CA ARG A 22 -6.19 -19.85 -4.17
C ARG A 22 -4.94 -19.00 -4.40
N GLY A 23 -4.99 -18.10 -5.38
CA GLY A 23 -3.89 -17.18 -5.67
C GLY A 23 -2.68 -17.85 -6.32
N MET A 24 -2.83 -19.07 -6.82
CA MET A 24 -1.73 -19.82 -7.44
C MET A 24 -1.18 -19.15 -8.71
N GLY A 25 -1.93 -18.23 -9.32
CA GLY A 25 -1.45 -17.38 -10.42
C GLY A 25 -0.33 -16.40 -10.02
N THR A 26 -0.14 -16.16 -8.72
CA THR A 26 0.89 -15.25 -8.18
C THR A 26 2.09 -15.98 -7.57
N ASN A 27 2.26 -17.29 -7.82
CA ASN A 27 3.36 -18.09 -7.25
C ASN A 27 4.76 -17.52 -7.52
N PHE A 28 4.93 -16.72 -8.57
CA PHE A 28 6.22 -16.09 -8.94
C PHE A 28 6.27 -14.59 -8.65
N LEU A 29 5.26 -14.03 -7.96
CA LEU A 29 5.27 -12.63 -7.55
C LEU A 29 6.31 -12.44 -6.43
N PRO A 30 7.29 -11.53 -6.59
CA PRO A 30 8.37 -11.40 -5.62
C PRO A 30 7.92 -10.77 -4.30
N GLY A 31 8.25 -11.45 -3.19
CA GLY A 31 7.93 -11.02 -1.82
C GLY A 31 9.01 -10.18 -1.13
N GLY A 32 10.21 -10.07 -1.70
CA GLY A 32 11.35 -9.37 -1.06
C GLY A 32 11.19 -7.84 -0.96
N LEU A 33 12.05 -7.21 -0.16
CA LEU A 33 12.10 -5.75 0.03
C LEU A 33 13.04 -5.00 -0.93
N SER A 34 13.71 -5.72 -1.84
CA SER A 34 14.54 -5.08 -2.85
C SER A 34 13.73 -4.12 -3.72
N SER A 35 14.38 -3.10 -4.27
CA SER A 35 13.73 -2.10 -5.15
C SER A 35 12.95 -2.77 -6.30
N THR A 36 13.56 -3.76 -6.96
CA THR A 36 12.93 -4.52 -8.06
C THR A 36 11.74 -5.36 -7.60
N SER A 37 11.86 -6.04 -6.45
CA SER A 37 10.76 -6.85 -5.90
C SER A 37 9.56 -5.98 -5.56
N ARG A 38 9.78 -4.85 -4.87
CA ARG A 38 8.74 -3.89 -4.53
C ARG A 38 8.12 -3.26 -5.79
N PHE A 39 8.92 -2.91 -6.79
CA PHE A 39 8.38 -2.38 -8.05
C PHE A 39 7.41 -3.36 -8.74
N VAL A 40 7.83 -4.62 -8.91
CA VAL A 40 6.99 -5.65 -9.55
C VAL A 40 5.73 -5.90 -8.74
N ARG A 41 5.84 -5.99 -7.41
CA ARG A 41 4.70 -6.21 -6.53
C ARG A 41 3.72 -5.04 -6.54
N ALA A 42 4.19 -3.81 -6.38
CA ALA A 42 3.34 -2.62 -6.43
C ALA A 42 2.63 -2.48 -7.78
N ALA A 43 3.34 -2.71 -8.90
CA ALA A 43 2.76 -2.66 -10.23
C ALA A 43 1.66 -3.73 -10.39
N PHE A 44 1.94 -4.97 -10.00
CA PHE A 44 0.96 -6.05 -10.06
C PHE A 44 -0.28 -5.73 -9.21
N THR A 45 -0.09 -5.33 -7.95
CA THR A 45 -1.19 -4.99 -7.04
C THR A 45 -2.02 -3.83 -7.60
N LYS A 46 -1.38 -2.76 -8.11
CA LYS A 46 -2.07 -1.60 -8.73
C LYS A 46 -2.95 -2.03 -9.91
N TYR A 47 -2.38 -2.72 -10.90
CA TYR A 47 -3.10 -3.03 -12.15
C TYR A 47 -4.16 -4.13 -12.01
N ASN A 48 -4.20 -4.84 -10.87
CA ASN A 48 -5.24 -5.82 -10.56
C ASN A 48 -6.15 -5.36 -9.40
N SER A 49 -5.97 -4.14 -8.89
CA SER A 49 -6.80 -3.59 -7.81
C SER A 49 -8.18 -3.18 -8.33
N VAL A 50 -9.20 -3.35 -7.48
CA VAL A 50 -10.58 -2.95 -7.74
C VAL A 50 -11.07 -2.21 -6.51
N CYS A 51 -11.76 -1.09 -6.71
CA CYS A 51 -12.44 -0.33 -5.68
C CYS A 51 -13.67 0.34 -6.28
N ASP A 52 -14.60 0.77 -5.42
CA ASP A 52 -15.74 1.56 -5.85
C ASP A 52 -15.29 2.98 -6.28
N LYS A 53 -16.13 3.65 -7.07
CA LYS A 53 -15.85 4.99 -7.63
C LYS A 53 -16.17 6.11 -6.63
N ASP A 54 -15.75 5.93 -5.38
CA ASP A 54 -15.85 6.94 -4.33
C ASP A 54 -14.49 7.17 -3.67
N GLU A 55 -14.36 8.32 -3.01
CA GLU A 55 -13.11 8.77 -2.41
C GLU A 55 -12.60 7.79 -1.35
N ILE A 56 -13.48 7.34 -0.45
CA ILE A 56 -13.07 6.52 0.70
C ILE A 56 -12.57 5.16 0.21
N SER A 57 -13.30 4.52 -0.71
CA SER A 57 -12.87 3.27 -1.33
C SER A 57 -11.56 3.41 -2.10
N SER A 58 -11.39 4.51 -2.84
CA SER A 58 -10.18 4.79 -3.61
C SER A 58 -8.96 5.00 -2.70
N VAL A 59 -9.09 5.83 -1.67
CA VAL A 59 -8.02 6.10 -0.69
C VAL A 59 -7.67 4.82 0.07
N ASN A 60 -8.66 4.04 0.50
CA ASN A 60 -8.42 2.76 1.18
C ASN A 60 -7.64 1.78 0.28
N GLN A 61 -8.07 1.60 -0.97
CA GLN A 61 -7.40 0.71 -1.91
C GLN A 61 -5.98 1.21 -2.24
N PHE A 62 -5.78 2.52 -2.34
CA PHE A 62 -4.47 3.13 -2.55
C PHE A 62 -3.50 2.75 -1.42
N PHE A 63 -3.95 2.87 -0.17
CA PHE A 63 -3.14 2.45 0.97
C PHE A 63 -2.89 0.95 0.98
N HIS A 64 -3.86 0.09 0.61
CA HIS A 64 -3.60 -1.35 0.46
C HIS A 64 -2.54 -1.68 -0.60
N ILE A 65 -2.46 -0.90 -1.68
CA ILE A 65 -1.39 -1.04 -2.68
C ILE A 65 -0.03 -0.69 -2.06
N LEU A 66 0.07 0.42 -1.32
CA LEU A 66 1.31 0.82 -0.65
C LEU A 66 1.71 -0.14 0.47
N ASP A 67 0.75 -0.57 1.28
CA ASP A 67 0.92 -1.55 2.37
C ASP A 67 1.35 -2.91 1.80
N SER A 68 1.10 -3.20 0.52
CA SER A 68 1.67 -4.39 -0.10
C SER A 68 3.19 -4.32 -0.18
N VAL A 69 3.82 -3.13 -0.17
CA VAL A 69 5.26 -2.92 -0.38
C VAL A 69 5.95 -2.11 0.72
N ASP A 70 5.32 -2.03 1.89
CA ASP A 70 5.92 -1.40 3.07
C ASP A 70 7.13 -2.20 3.59
N GLN A 71 7.98 -1.52 4.35
CA GLN A 71 9.17 -2.11 4.97
C GLN A 71 9.00 -2.11 6.48
N GLN A 72 8.87 -3.31 7.04
CA GLN A 72 8.72 -3.51 8.47
C GLN A 72 10.09 -3.41 9.17
N ARG A 73 10.10 -2.80 10.35
CA ARG A 73 11.30 -2.71 11.19
C ARG A 73 11.84 -4.10 11.48
N GLY A 74 13.12 -4.31 11.16
CA GLY A 74 13.79 -5.61 11.31
C GLY A 74 13.94 -6.40 10.01
N CYS A 75 13.21 -6.06 8.96
CA CYS A 75 13.25 -6.82 7.70
C CYS A 75 14.29 -6.32 6.68
N CYS A 76 14.84 -5.12 6.88
CA CYS A 76 15.93 -4.57 6.07
C CYS A 76 16.96 -3.88 6.97
N GLU A 77 18.08 -4.54 7.28
CA GLU A 77 19.17 -3.95 8.07
C GLU A 77 20.14 -3.19 7.16
N LEU A 78 20.43 -1.94 7.51
CA LEU A 78 21.38 -1.07 6.80
C LEU A 78 22.79 -1.16 7.40
N SER A 79 22.86 -1.32 8.72
CA SER A 79 24.06 -1.49 9.53
C SER A 79 23.63 -1.97 10.91
N SER A 80 24.54 -2.47 11.75
CA SER A 80 24.26 -2.96 13.10
C SER A 80 23.17 -2.16 13.83
N ASN A 81 22.01 -2.78 14.06
CA ASN A 81 20.82 -2.22 14.73
C ASN A 81 20.17 -0.98 14.07
N LYS A 82 20.40 -0.74 12.78
CA LYS A 82 19.70 0.28 11.99
C LYS A 82 18.93 -0.38 10.85
N TYR A 83 17.66 -0.07 10.76
CA TYR A 83 16.74 -0.70 9.81
C TYR A 83 16.10 0.33 8.90
N GLU A 84 16.01 0.00 7.62
CA GLU A 84 15.15 0.73 6.69
C GLU A 84 13.68 0.38 6.98
N ILE A 85 12.83 1.40 7.05
CA ILE A 85 11.40 1.25 7.30
C ILE A 85 10.60 2.21 6.42
N THR A 86 9.33 1.90 6.21
CA THR A 86 8.38 2.89 5.67
C THR A 86 8.02 3.89 6.76
N ILE A 87 8.68 5.05 6.79
CA ILE A 87 8.46 6.07 7.85
C ILE A 87 6.99 6.56 7.83
N TYR A 88 6.46 6.81 6.64
CA TYR A 88 5.06 7.17 6.41
C TYR A 88 4.65 6.76 4.99
N SER A 89 3.35 6.67 4.76
CA SER A 89 2.73 6.44 3.45
C SER A 89 1.76 7.57 3.17
N SER A 90 1.67 8.04 1.93
CA SER A 90 0.74 9.12 1.56
C SER A 90 -0.05 8.82 0.29
N CYS A 91 -1.22 9.43 0.21
CA CYS A 91 -2.11 9.42 -0.95
C CYS A 91 -2.60 10.86 -1.17
N CYS A 92 -2.59 11.34 -2.40
CA CYS A 92 -3.03 12.69 -2.73
C CYS A 92 -4.22 12.62 -3.68
N ASN A 93 -5.35 13.17 -3.26
CA ASN A 93 -6.43 13.50 -4.18
C ASN A 93 -6.11 14.87 -4.80
N LEU A 94 -5.87 14.85 -6.11
CA LEU A 94 -5.45 16.03 -6.88
C LEU A 94 -6.63 16.92 -7.30
N ASP A 95 -7.84 16.36 -7.38
CA ASP A 95 -9.05 17.10 -7.76
C ASP A 95 -9.53 17.98 -6.60
N ASP A 96 -9.53 17.43 -5.38
CA ASP A 96 -9.98 18.12 -4.16
C ASP A 96 -8.84 18.74 -3.34
N GLY A 97 -7.59 18.53 -3.74
CA GLY A 97 -6.41 19.01 -3.03
C GLY A 97 -6.34 18.47 -1.61
N ILE A 98 -6.45 17.15 -1.43
CA ILE A 98 -6.38 16.50 -0.12
C ILE A 98 -5.13 15.64 -0.03
N TYR A 99 -4.35 15.87 1.02
CA TYR A 99 -3.16 15.09 1.35
C TYR A 99 -3.49 14.12 2.49
N TYR A 100 -3.62 12.84 2.16
CA TYR A 100 -3.83 11.76 3.12
C TYR A 100 -2.50 11.12 3.52
N TYR A 101 -2.38 10.70 4.77
CA TYR A 101 -1.20 9.97 5.24
C TYR A 101 -1.47 9.02 6.41
N LYS A 102 -0.66 7.97 6.48
CA LYS A 102 -0.42 7.14 7.67
C LYS A 102 1.04 7.28 8.06
N THR A 103 1.38 7.10 9.34
CA THR A 103 2.79 6.98 9.76
C THR A 103 3.09 5.55 10.16
N TYR A 104 4.35 5.20 10.37
CA TYR A 104 4.71 3.87 10.87
C TYR A 104 4.05 3.55 12.23
N ASN A 105 3.84 4.56 13.06
CA ASN A 105 3.32 4.41 14.43
C ASN A 105 1.83 4.76 14.56
N ASN A 106 1.19 5.25 13.49
CA ASN A 106 -0.23 5.57 13.45
C ASN A 106 -0.87 5.00 12.18
N HIS A 107 -1.67 3.96 12.36
CA HIS A 107 -2.35 3.27 11.26
C HIS A 107 -3.61 4.00 10.79
N GLN A 108 -4.11 4.98 11.55
CA GLN A 108 -5.23 5.81 11.12
C GLN A 108 -4.83 6.67 9.93
N ILE A 109 -5.70 6.73 8.92
CA ILE A 109 -5.54 7.68 7.81
C ILE A 109 -5.88 9.07 8.33
N ASN A 110 -4.90 9.96 8.27
CA ASN A 110 -5.01 11.38 8.58
C ASN A 110 -5.09 12.16 7.26
N ALA A 111 -5.69 13.36 7.27
CA ALA A 111 -5.86 14.17 6.06
C ALA A 111 -5.59 15.65 6.32
N VAL A 112 -4.95 16.32 5.38
CA VAL A 112 -4.84 17.78 5.30
C VAL A 112 -5.53 18.23 4.01
N LYS A 113 -6.60 19.03 4.15
CA LYS A 113 -7.34 19.57 3.01
C LYS A 113 -6.84 20.97 2.67
N LEU A 114 -6.29 21.14 1.47
CA LEU A 114 -5.71 22.41 1.02
C LEU A 114 -6.76 23.52 0.85
N SER A 115 -8.02 23.18 0.55
CA SER A 115 -9.10 24.18 0.46
C SER A 115 -9.38 24.90 1.78
N ASN A 116 -8.94 24.35 2.91
CA ASN A 116 -9.14 24.95 4.23
C ASN A 116 -7.97 25.85 4.63
N ILE A 117 -7.04 26.08 3.72
CA ILE A 117 -5.79 26.79 3.93
C ILE A 117 -5.76 28.02 3.03
N ASP A 118 -5.30 29.14 3.57
CA ASP A 118 -4.98 30.33 2.78
C ASP A 118 -3.73 30.06 1.93
N ILE A 119 -3.95 29.61 0.69
CA ILE A 119 -2.90 29.26 -0.27
C ILE A 119 -2.20 30.49 -0.88
N GLU A 120 -2.78 31.68 -0.73
CA GLU A 120 -2.20 32.96 -1.19
C GLU A 120 -1.46 33.70 -0.05
N GLY A 121 -1.46 33.13 1.16
CA GLY A 121 -0.77 33.71 2.30
C GLY A 121 0.75 33.72 2.15
N GLU A 122 1.41 34.79 2.60
CA GLU A 122 2.88 34.94 2.50
C GLU A 122 3.66 33.98 3.43
N LYS A 123 2.98 33.24 4.32
CA LYS A 123 3.60 32.39 5.34
C LYS A 123 3.40 30.91 5.02
N MET A 124 4.50 30.16 5.03
CA MET A 124 4.46 28.70 4.95
C MET A 124 3.70 28.11 6.14
N LEU A 125 2.71 27.27 5.84
CA LEU A 125 1.99 26.49 6.84
C LEU A 125 2.62 25.11 6.96
N SER A 126 2.83 24.68 8.20
CA SER A 126 3.42 23.39 8.53
C SER A 126 2.58 22.69 9.57
N TYR A 127 2.28 21.42 9.32
CA TYR A 127 1.53 20.55 10.22
C TYR A 127 2.44 19.41 10.66
N ALA A 128 2.59 19.24 11.97
CA ALA A 128 3.27 18.07 12.50
C ALA A 128 2.47 16.80 12.15
N LEU A 129 3.15 15.73 11.74
CA LEU A 129 2.50 14.45 11.51
C LEU A 129 1.91 13.91 12.81
N LEU A 130 0.68 13.43 12.74
CA LEU A 130 0.04 12.72 13.85
C LEU A 130 0.63 11.31 13.94
N ASP A 131 1.71 11.15 14.71
CA ASP A 131 2.48 9.90 14.78
C ASP A 131 2.06 8.94 15.91
N LYS A 132 1.21 9.39 16.83
CA LYS A 132 0.70 8.51 17.89
C LYS A 132 -0.51 7.72 17.38
N GLU A 133 -0.52 6.41 17.63
CA GLU A 133 -1.65 5.55 17.29
C GLU A 133 -2.98 6.05 17.87
N ASN A 134 -4.06 5.92 17.09
CA ASN A 134 -5.41 6.24 17.52
C ASN A 134 -6.29 4.99 17.59
N ILE A 135 -6.33 4.39 18.78
CA ILE A 135 -7.10 3.16 19.06
C ILE A 135 -8.52 3.51 19.51
N ASN A 136 -9.52 3.11 18.73
CA ASN A 136 -10.93 3.24 19.11
C ASN A 136 -11.37 2.03 19.96
N TYR A 137 -11.63 2.24 21.25
CA TYR A 137 -12.14 1.20 22.16
C TYR A 137 -13.66 1.07 22.04
N GLN A 138 -14.15 -0.11 21.64
CA GLN A 138 -15.57 -0.44 21.58
C GLN A 138 -16.05 -1.07 22.90
N LYS A 139 -17.31 -0.85 23.23
CA LYS A 139 -18.02 -1.50 24.34
C LYS A 139 -18.91 -2.61 23.82
#